data_AF-A0A8S3UDD8-F1
#
_entry.id   AF-A0A8S3UDD8-F1
#
_cell.length_a   1.000
_cell.length_b   1.000
_cell.length_c   1.000
_cell.angle_alpha   90.00
_cell.angle_beta   90.00
_cell.angle_gamma   90.00
#
_symmetry.space_group_name_H-M   'P 1'
#
loop_
_entity.id
_entity.type
_entity.pdbx_description
1 polymer ?
#
loop_
_entity_poly.entity_id
_entity_poly.type
_entity_poly.pdbx_seq_one_letter_code
_entity_poly.pdbx_strand_id
1 'polypeptide(L)'
;MKVVNRRCHQGQIVSNSAGFQCTAIALDALITVCTVNPAFFTPDTIDYIVLNGHQMHHQLISQSNNPTPRFLRHWELPHYVQQNNESIEIHRHENILNGVVGMDSNFPFTTVSIEEALPMAFSISNYFICTFGDITIAIFRLDRSEQWFIFDSHSRNSTGITNPFGTATIIELSNYEQCVQFLRQNYEGRLLKSHSSI
;
A
#
# COMPACT_ATOMS: atom_id res chain seq x y z
N MET A 1 11.35 6.54 -13.50
CA MET A 1 10.09 6.71 -12.75
C MET A 1 8.97 7.05 -13.71
N LYS A 2 7.90 6.24 -13.73
CA LYS A 2 6.65 6.51 -14.44
C LYS A 2 5.52 6.56 -13.41
N VAL A 3 4.64 7.54 -13.52
CA VAL A 3 3.49 7.70 -12.61
C VAL A 3 2.22 7.66 -13.43
N VAL A 4 1.27 6.81 -13.04
CA VAL A 4 -0.09 6.83 -13.59
C VAL A 4 -1.01 7.35 -12.49
N ASN A 5 -1.71 8.44 -12.81
CA ASN A 5 -2.60 9.14 -11.90
C ASN A 5 -4.05 8.74 -12.13
N ARG A 6 -4.82 8.64 -11.04
CA ARG A 6 -6.28 8.55 -11.03
C ARG A 6 -6.91 9.92 -11.36
N ARG A 7 -8.25 9.95 -11.52
CA ARG A 7 -9.09 11.16 -11.45
C ARG A 7 -9.40 11.66 -10.02
N CYS A 8 -9.26 10.83 -8.97
CA CYS A 8 -9.43 11.26 -7.58
C CYS A 8 -8.55 10.49 -6.57
N HIS A 9 -8.55 10.84 -5.28
CA HIS A 9 -7.84 10.11 -4.21
C HIS A 9 -8.80 9.67 -3.09
N GLN A 10 -8.33 8.84 -2.15
CA GLN A 10 -9.19 8.27 -1.10
C GLN A 10 -9.98 9.31 -0.27
N GLY A 11 -9.40 10.50 -0.08
CA GLY A 11 -10.00 11.59 0.70
C GLY A 11 -11.09 12.37 -0.06
N GLN A 12 -11.23 12.15 -1.37
CA GLN A 12 -12.28 12.74 -2.20
C GLN A 12 -13.52 11.84 -2.31
N ILE A 13 -13.47 10.62 -1.76
CA ILE A 13 -14.66 9.77 -1.67
C ILE A 13 -15.59 10.40 -0.63
N VAL A 14 -16.74 10.92 -1.06
CA VAL A 14 -17.75 11.53 -0.18
C VAL A 14 -18.35 10.44 0.71
N SER A 15 -17.75 10.22 1.87
CA SER A 15 -18.15 9.21 2.86
C SER A 15 -17.61 9.58 4.24
N ASN A 16 -18.23 9.08 5.30
CA ASN A 16 -17.75 9.25 6.67
C ASN A 16 -16.42 8.52 6.94
N SER A 17 -16.02 7.61 6.04
CA SER A 17 -14.77 6.85 6.13
C SER A 17 -13.61 7.49 5.37
N ALA A 18 -13.81 8.64 4.72
CA ALA A 18 -12.79 9.30 3.91
C ALA A 18 -11.50 9.55 4.72
N GLY A 19 -10.39 9.00 4.24
CA GLY A 19 -9.07 9.09 4.87
C GLY A 19 -8.68 7.89 5.73
N PHE A 20 -9.60 6.96 6.04
CA PHE A 20 -9.32 5.81 6.90
C PHE A 20 -9.13 4.48 6.14
N GLN A 21 -9.42 4.47 4.85
CA GLN A 21 -9.54 3.26 4.04
C GLN A 21 -8.23 2.78 3.37
N CYS A 22 -7.11 3.48 3.60
CA CYS A 22 -5.82 3.22 2.92
C CYS A 22 -5.36 1.76 3.03
N THR A 23 -5.52 1.11 4.19
CA THR A 23 -5.11 -0.28 4.40
C THR A 23 -5.87 -1.27 3.52
N ALA A 24 -7.19 -1.09 3.36
CA ALA A 24 -8.00 -1.96 2.50
C ALA A 24 -7.75 -1.65 1.01
N ILE A 25 -7.53 -0.38 0.65
CA ILE A 25 -7.15 -0.02 -0.72
C ILE A 25 -5.78 -0.60 -1.09
N ALA A 26 -4.81 -0.56 -0.18
CA ALA A 26 -3.49 -1.16 -0.41
C ALA A 26 -3.61 -2.67 -0.67
N LEU A 27 -4.43 -3.38 0.10
CA LEU A 27 -4.72 -4.79 -0.16
C LEU A 27 -5.36 -4.99 -1.54
N ASP A 28 -6.37 -4.20 -1.89
CA ASP A 28 -7.04 -4.34 -3.19
C ASP A 28 -6.11 -4.06 -4.38
N ALA A 29 -5.14 -3.17 -4.20
CA ALA A 29 -4.07 -2.96 -5.17
C ALA A 29 -3.22 -4.23 -5.37
N LEU A 30 -2.84 -4.91 -4.29
CA LEU A 30 -2.09 -6.18 -4.36
C LEU A 30 -2.89 -7.29 -5.05
N ILE A 31 -4.18 -7.41 -4.71
CA ILE A 31 -5.08 -8.38 -5.33
C ILE A 31 -5.20 -8.11 -6.84
N THR A 32 -5.38 -6.84 -7.23
CA THR A 32 -5.54 -6.45 -8.64
C THR A 32 -4.29 -6.73 -9.46
N VAL A 33 -3.08 -6.61 -8.89
CA VAL A 33 -1.84 -6.89 -9.65
C VAL A 33 -1.59 -8.39 -9.86
N CYS A 34 -2.22 -9.25 -9.05
CA CYS A 34 -2.24 -10.69 -9.27
C CYS A 34 -3.10 -11.09 -10.49
N THR A 35 -4.05 -10.25 -10.89
CA THR A 35 -4.98 -10.52 -12.00
C THR A 35 -4.73 -9.66 -13.23
N VAL A 36 -4.15 -8.47 -13.07
CA VAL A 36 -3.87 -7.51 -14.14
C VAL A 36 -2.42 -7.06 -14.06
N ASN A 37 -1.67 -7.19 -15.16
CA ASN A 37 -0.28 -6.72 -15.18
C ASN A 37 -0.23 -5.17 -14.98
N PRO A 38 0.54 -4.67 -13.99
CA PRO A 38 0.72 -3.24 -13.69
C PRO A 38 1.08 -2.36 -14.89
N ALA A 39 1.80 -2.91 -15.88
CA ALA A 39 2.18 -2.18 -17.09
C ALA A 39 0.96 -1.69 -17.90
N PHE A 40 -0.20 -2.35 -17.74
CA PHE A 40 -1.46 -2.00 -18.40
C PHE A 40 -2.41 -1.23 -17.49
N PHE A 41 -1.98 -0.78 -16.32
CA PHE A 41 -2.84 0.02 -15.45
C PHE A 41 -3.23 1.32 -16.14
N THR A 42 -4.53 1.54 -16.19
CA THR A 42 -5.14 2.77 -16.66
C THR A 42 -5.65 3.56 -15.47
N PRO A 43 -6.00 4.85 -15.65
CA PRO A 43 -6.72 5.59 -14.61
C PRO A 43 -7.98 4.85 -14.13
N ASP A 44 -8.69 4.16 -15.01
CA ASP A 44 -9.89 3.39 -14.66
C ASP A 44 -9.56 2.16 -13.78
N THR A 45 -8.39 1.55 -13.98
CA THR A 45 -7.89 0.48 -13.09
C THR A 45 -7.61 1.02 -11.69
N ILE A 46 -6.99 2.19 -11.59
CA ILE A 46 -6.71 2.84 -10.29
C ILE A 46 -8.03 3.27 -9.62
N ASP A 47 -8.99 3.76 -10.41
CA ASP A 47 -10.34 4.08 -9.95
C ASP A 47 -11.03 2.88 -9.33
N TYR A 48 -10.99 1.74 -10.03
CA TYR A 48 -11.52 0.48 -9.55
C TYR A 48 -10.89 0.06 -8.21
N ILE A 49 -9.56 0.08 -8.12
CA ILE A 49 -8.83 -0.30 -6.90
C ILE A 49 -9.26 0.53 -5.68
N VAL A 50 -9.33 1.86 -5.86
CA VAL A 50 -9.69 2.76 -4.75
C VAL A 50 -11.15 2.58 -4.34
N LEU A 51 -12.07 2.38 -5.29
CA LEU A 51 -13.50 2.18 -4.99
C LEU A 51 -13.75 0.82 -4.34
N ASN A 52 -13.16 -0.25 -4.86
CA ASN A 52 -13.32 -1.59 -4.32
C ASN A 52 -12.69 -1.71 -2.92
N GLY A 53 -11.48 -1.17 -2.72
CA GLY A 53 -10.85 -1.08 -1.42
C GLY A 53 -11.64 -0.23 -0.41
N HIS A 54 -12.27 0.86 -0.85
CA HIS A 54 -13.18 1.64 0.01
C HIS A 54 -14.41 0.83 0.44
N GLN A 55 -15.04 0.11 -0.49
CA GLN A 55 -16.16 -0.76 -0.19
C GLN A 55 -15.75 -1.89 0.78
N MET A 56 -14.59 -2.50 0.56
CA MET A 56 -14.01 -3.49 1.46
C MET A 56 -13.81 -2.93 2.87
N HIS A 57 -13.23 -1.73 3.00
CA HIS A 57 -13.09 -1.05 4.31
C HIS A 57 -14.44 -0.88 5.01
N HIS A 58 -15.43 -0.36 4.29
CA HIS A 58 -16.76 -0.13 4.85
C HIS A 58 -17.42 -1.42 5.35
N GLN A 59 -17.30 -2.51 4.58
CA GLN A 59 -17.79 -3.83 4.97
C GLN A 59 -17.13 -4.33 6.25
N LEU A 60 -15.79 -4.30 6.32
CA LEU A 60 -15.03 -4.75 7.49
C LEU A 60 -15.36 -3.93 8.75
N ILE A 61 -15.46 -2.61 8.63
CA ILE A 61 -15.84 -1.75 9.77
C ILE A 61 -17.26 -2.04 10.25
N SER A 62 -18.21 -2.19 9.32
CA SER A 62 -19.61 -2.47 9.66
C SER A 62 -19.83 -3.80 10.39
N GLN A 63 -18.94 -4.76 10.15
CA GLN A 63 -18.95 -6.09 10.78
C GLN A 63 -18.11 -6.15 12.07
N SER A 64 -17.38 -5.08 12.40
CA SER A 64 -16.52 -5.05 13.57
C SER A 64 -17.28 -4.65 14.84
N ASN A 65 -16.72 -5.00 16.00
CA ASN A 65 -17.26 -4.61 17.31
C ASN A 65 -17.25 -3.09 17.59
N ASN A 66 -16.62 -2.30 16.72
CA ASN A 66 -16.61 -0.84 16.78
C ASN A 66 -16.90 -0.26 15.38
N PRO A 67 -18.18 -0.15 15.00
CA PRO A 67 -18.62 0.26 13.67
C PRO A 67 -18.57 1.79 13.49
N THR A 68 -17.44 2.38 13.85
CA THR A 68 -17.12 3.79 13.63
C THR A 68 -15.99 3.92 12.62
N PRO A 69 -15.96 4.96 11.77
CA PRO A 69 -14.85 5.21 10.87
C PRO A 69 -13.51 5.24 11.60
N ARG A 70 -12.58 4.36 11.19
CA ARG A 70 -11.23 4.24 11.77
C ARG A 70 -10.30 3.49 10.82
N PHE A 71 -9.01 3.61 11.06
CA PHE A 71 -8.01 2.79 10.39
C PHE A 71 -8.21 1.30 10.74
N LEU A 72 -8.07 0.46 9.71
CA LEU A 72 -7.98 -0.99 9.90
C LEU A 72 -6.58 -1.36 10.34
N ARG A 73 -6.51 -2.23 11.34
CA ARG A 73 -5.29 -2.99 11.66
C ARG A 73 -5.11 -4.08 10.60
N HIS A 74 -3.87 -4.50 10.36
CA HIS A 74 -3.57 -5.42 9.26
C HIS A 74 -4.17 -6.82 9.48
N TRP A 75 -4.38 -7.23 10.74
CA TRP A 75 -5.07 -8.47 11.07
C TRP A 75 -6.59 -8.39 10.85
N GLU A 76 -7.17 -7.20 10.71
CA GLU A 76 -8.59 -7.01 10.39
C GLU A 76 -8.88 -7.12 8.89
N LEU A 77 -7.85 -7.21 8.04
CA LEU A 77 -8.02 -7.51 6.63
C LEU A 77 -8.61 -8.93 6.43
N PRO A 78 -9.28 -9.20 5.30
CA PRO A 78 -9.84 -10.52 5.02
C PRO A 78 -8.75 -11.57 4.72
N HIS A 79 -9.07 -12.84 4.95
CA HIS A 79 -8.26 -13.98 4.48
C HIS A 79 -8.69 -14.45 3.08
N TYR A 80 -9.90 -14.10 2.66
CA TYR A 80 -10.43 -14.46 1.35
C TYR A 80 -11.15 -13.25 0.77
N VAL A 81 -10.90 -12.96 -0.50
CA VAL A 81 -11.60 -11.92 -1.25
C VAL A 81 -12.21 -12.52 -2.49
N GLN A 82 -13.46 -12.17 -2.76
CA GLN A 82 -14.15 -12.53 -4.00
C GLN A 82 -13.91 -11.44 -5.04
N GLN A 83 -13.27 -11.79 -6.15
CA GLN A 83 -13.05 -10.89 -7.28
C GLN A 83 -13.34 -11.64 -8.58
N ASN A 84 -14.18 -11.09 -9.47
CA ASN A 84 -14.51 -11.69 -10.77
C ASN A 84 -14.99 -13.16 -10.70
N ASN A 85 -15.75 -13.53 -9.67
CA ASN A 85 -16.18 -14.90 -9.35
C ASN A 85 -15.05 -15.88 -8.95
N GLU A 86 -13.85 -15.38 -8.71
CA GLU A 86 -12.75 -16.14 -8.15
C GLU A 86 -12.56 -15.80 -6.67
N SER A 87 -12.28 -16.83 -5.87
CA SER A 87 -11.90 -16.68 -4.48
C SER A 87 -10.39 -16.59 -4.39
N ILE A 88 -9.87 -15.42 -4.03
CA ILE A 88 -8.45 -15.18 -3.82
C ILE A 88 -8.16 -15.36 -2.33
N GLU A 89 -7.28 -16.31 -2.00
CA GLU A 89 -6.80 -16.55 -0.65
C GLU A 89 -5.62 -15.63 -0.34
N ILE A 90 -5.68 -14.99 0.83
CA ILE A 90 -4.67 -14.04 1.30
C ILE A 90 -3.83 -14.67 2.41
N HIS A 91 -2.58 -14.97 2.09
CA HIS A 91 -1.55 -15.42 3.01
C HIS A 91 -0.82 -14.22 3.62
N ARG A 92 -1.06 -14.02 4.91
CA ARG A 92 -0.37 -12.99 5.70
C ARG A 92 0.81 -13.60 6.41
N HIS A 93 1.97 -12.95 6.31
CA HIS A 93 3.12 -13.33 7.12
C HIS A 93 3.15 -12.46 8.37
N GLU A 94 3.26 -13.11 9.54
CA GLU A 94 3.22 -12.46 10.84
C GLU A 94 4.50 -11.69 11.20
N ASN A 95 5.51 -11.74 10.34
CA ASN A 95 6.77 -11.01 10.52
C ASN A 95 6.55 -9.51 10.26
N ILE A 96 6.20 -8.79 11.33
CA ILE A 96 6.10 -7.33 11.33
C ILE A 96 7.51 -6.75 11.44
N LEU A 97 8.00 -6.13 10.37
CA LEU A 97 9.20 -5.31 10.46
C LEU A 97 8.78 -3.92 10.94
N ASN A 98 9.41 -3.47 12.03
CA ASN A 98 9.20 -2.16 12.61
C ASN A 98 10.47 -1.33 12.42
N GLY A 99 10.31 -0.04 12.10
CA GLY A 99 11.45 0.84 11.86
C GLY A 99 11.06 2.32 11.83
N VAL A 100 12.02 3.19 11.48
CA VAL A 100 11.78 4.60 11.16
C VAL A 100 12.48 4.89 9.84
N VAL A 101 11.78 5.50 8.89
CA VAL A 101 12.36 5.82 7.58
C VAL A 101 13.41 6.93 7.74
N GLY A 102 14.62 6.69 7.23
CA GLY A 102 15.72 7.67 7.25
C GLY A 102 16.53 7.69 8.56
N MET A 103 16.23 6.83 9.53
CA MET A 103 17.08 6.61 10.69
C MET A 103 17.96 5.38 10.47
N ASP A 104 19.26 5.52 10.75
CA ASP A 104 20.16 4.37 10.85
C ASP A 104 19.78 3.51 12.05
N SER A 105 20.19 2.24 12.03
CA SER A 105 19.88 1.18 13.01
C SER A 105 20.36 1.41 14.46
N ASN A 106 20.71 2.65 14.82
CA ASN A 106 21.08 3.10 16.18
C ASN A 106 19.87 3.44 17.07
N PHE A 107 18.63 3.34 16.55
CA PHE A 107 17.41 3.31 17.36
C PHE A 107 17.25 1.93 18.05
N PRO A 108 16.38 1.74 19.07
CA PRO A 108 16.42 0.54 19.93
C PRO A 108 16.46 -0.75 19.12
N PHE A 109 17.14 -1.78 19.63
CA PHE A 109 17.50 -3.08 18.98
C PHE A 109 16.41 -3.81 18.17
N THR A 110 15.17 -3.35 18.19
CA THR A 110 14.02 -3.89 17.46
C THR A 110 13.66 -3.09 16.19
N THR A 111 14.41 -2.05 15.84
CA THR A 111 14.16 -1.24 14.64
C THR A 111 15.17 -1.53 13.54
N VAL A 112 14.67 -1.83 12.33
CA VAL A 112 15.48 -1.94 11.11
C VAL A 112 15.31 -0.68 10.25
N SER A 113 16.36 -0.29 9.54
CA SER A 113 16.27 0.76 8.51
C SER A 113 15.37 0.29 7.35
N ILE A 114 14.85 1.21 6.53
CA ILE A 114 14.06 0.81 5.34
C ILE A 114 14.92 0.02 4.34
N GLU A 115 16.23 0.28 4.32
CA GLU A 115 17.22 -0.41 3.49
C GLU A 115 17.43 -1.87 3.92
N GLU A 116 17.26 -2.16 5.21
CA GLU A 116 17.34 -3.53 5.72
C GLU A 116 15.97 -4.20 5.65
N ALA A 117 14.91 -3.45 5.95
CA ALA A 117 13.55 -3.96 6.05
C ALA A 117 13.04 -4.47 4.69
N LEU A 118 13.28 -3.74 3.61
CA LEU A 118 12.80 -4.14 2.29
C LEU A 118 13.43 -5.49 1.87
N PRO A 119 14.76 -5.67 1.76
CA PRO A 119 15.34 -6.97 1.40
C PRO A 119 14.88 -8.12 2.30
N MET A 120 14.75 -7.89 3.61
CA MET A 120 14.22 -8.89 4.55
C MET A 120 12.78 -9.28 4.21
N ALA A 121 11.90 -8.30 3.98
CA ALA A 121 10.52 -8.54 3.59
C ALA A 121 10.44 -9.28 2.25
N PHE A 122 11.27 -8.87 1.27
CA PHE A 122 11.37 -9.48 -0.07
C PHE A 122 11.90 -10.91 -0.08
N SER A 123 12.59 -11.34 0.96
CA SER A 123 12.96 -12.76 1.11
C SER A 123 11.76 -13.67 1.41
N ILE A 124 10.62 -13.08 1.80
CA ILE A 124 9.40 -13.78 2.21
C ILE A 124 8.30 -13.70 1.13
N SER A 125 8.10 -12.52 0.54
CA SER A 125 7.01 -12.23 -0.40
C SER A 125 7.50 -11.26 -1.49
N ASN A 126 6.80 -11.13 -2.62
CA ASN A 126 7.01 -10.01 -3.54
C ASN A 126 5.98 -8.88 -3.35
N TYR A 127 5.07 -9.01 -2.39
CA TYR A 127 3.91 -8.15 -2.18
C TYR A 127 3.79 -7.74 -0.72
N PHE A 128 3.60 -6.44 -0.47
CA PHE A 128 3.66 -5.84 0.86
C PHE A 128 2.61 -4.76 1.07
N ILE A 129 2.06 -4.75 2.27
CA ILE A 129 1.31 -3.62 2.82
C ILE A 129 2.21 -2.93 3.84
N CYS A 130 2.59 -1.70 3.55
CA CYS A 130 3.52 -0.91 4.36
C CYS A 130 2.81 0.33 4.92
N THR A 131 2.94 0.54 6.23
CA THR A 131 2.32 1.63 6.96
C THR A 131 3.39 2.57 7.49
N PHE A 132 3.28 3.85 7.14
CA PHE A 132 4.15 4.97 7.50
C PHE A 132 3.37 5.99 8.33
N GLY A 133 3.33 5.79 9.65
CA GLY A 133 2.43 6.53 10.54
C GLY A 133 0.97 6.14 10.30
N ASP A 134 0.21 7.06 9.70
CA ASP A 134 -1.22 6.92 9.33
C ASP A 134 -1.45 6.62 7.84
N ILE A 135 -0.37 6.53 7.05
CA ILE A 135 -0.41 6.27 5.61
C ILE A 135 -0.07 4.81 5.36
N THR A 136 -1.00 4.05 4.80
CA THR A 136 -0.74 2.69 4.30
C THR A 136 -0.66 2.69 2.78
N ILE A 137 0.37 2.05 2.23
CA ILE A 137 0.60 1.88 0.79
C ILE A 137 0.88 0.42 0.44
N ALA A 138 0.72 0.06 -0.83
CA ALA A 138 1.14 -1.24 -1.33
C ALA A 138 2.50 -1.11 -2.03
N ILE A 139 3.41 -2.04 -1.77
CA ILE A 139 4.72 -2.13 -2.44
C ILE A 139 4.85 -3.54 -3.00
N PHE A 140 5.23 -3.67 -4.27
CA PHE A 140 5.37 -5.00 -4.87
C PHE A 140 6.35 -5.02 -6.06
N ARG A 141 6.75 -6.23 -6.43
CA ARG A 141 7.60 -6.54 -7.59
C ARG A 141 7.00 -7.67 -8.39
N LEU A 142 7.10 -7.60 -9.71
CA LEU A 142 6.75 -8.73 -10.58
C LEU A 142 7.95 -9.69 -10.66
N ASP A 143 7.70 -10.99 -10.57
CA ASP A 143 8.77 -12.00 -10.54
C ASP A 143 9.78 -11.84 -11.69
N ARG A 144 11.06 -11.99 -11.34
CA ARG A 144 12.23 -11.88 -12.26
C ARG A 144 12.48 -10.50 -12.87
N SER A 145 11.71 -9.47 -12.50
CA SER A 145 11.97 -8.08 -12.86
C SER A 145 12.75 -7.37 -11.76
N GLU A 146 13.61 -6.42 -12.14
CA GLU A 146 14.20 -5.44 -11.22
C GLU A 146 13.21 -4.30 -10.91
N GLN A 147 12.06 -4.24 -11.58
CA GLN A 147 11.11 -3.13 -11.44
C GLN A 147 10.28 -3.22 -10.16
N TRP A 148 10.19 -2.09 -9.48
CA TRP A 148 9.41 -1.91 -8.27
C TRP A 148 8.18 -1.08 -8.55
N PHE A 149 7.10 -1.40 -7.84
CA PHE A 149 5.86 -0.68 -7.94
C PHE A 149 5.40 -0.26 -6.55
N ILE A 150 4.90 0.97 -6.47
CA ILE A 150 4.27 1.51 -5.27
C ILE A 150 2.87 1.99 -5.67
N PHE A 151 1.86 1.45 -5.01
CA PHE A 151 0.50 2.00 -5.09
C PHE A 151 0.23 2.84 -3.85
N ASP A 152 -0.16 4.09 -4.06
CA ASP A 152 -0.48 5.03 -3.02
C ASP A 152 -1.86 5.66 -3.26
N SER A 153 -2.79 5.42 -2.34
CA SER A 153 -4.18 5.91 -2.42
C SER A 153 -4.33 7.38 -2.01
N HIS A 154 -3.27 7.98 -1.47
CA HIS A 154 -3.27 9.37 -1.00
C HIS A 154 -3.09 10.34 -2.16
N SER A 155 -3.27 11.63 -1.87
CA SER A 155 -3.18 12.67 -2.88
C SER A 155 -1.73 12.92 -3.28
N ARG A 156 -1.35 12.48 -4.49
CA ARG A 156 0.00 12.61 -5.07
C ARG A 156 -0.05 13.33 -6.42
N ASN A 157 0.99 14.10 -6.71
CA ASN A 157 1.17 14.71 -8.04
C ASN A 157 1.77 13.72 -9.05
N SER A 158 2.09 14.19 -10.26
CA SER A 158 2.72 13.40 -11.32
C SER A 158 4.15 12.95 -11.04
N THR A 159 4.75 13.39 -9.93
CA THR A 159 6.07 12.93 -9.46
C THR A 159 5.97 12.04 -8.22
N GLY A 160 4.75 11.64 -7.82
CA GLY A 160 4.52 10.79 -6.65
C GLY A 160 4.68 11.51 -5.31
N ILE A 161 4.73 12.84 -5.28
CA ILE A 161 4.89 13.65 -4.07
C ILE A 161 3.52 14.08 -3.55
N THR A 162 3.37 14.15 -2.22
CA THR A 162 2.16 14.69 -1.56
C THR A 162 1.72 16.02 -2.18
N ASN A 163 0.47 16.09 -2.62
CA ASN A 163 -0.09 17.29 -3.23
C ASN A 163 -1.56 17.44 -2.82
N PRO A 164 -2.01 18.60 -2.33
CA PRO A 164 -3.42 18.81 -1.94
C PRO A 164 -4.43 18.60 -3.07
N PHE A 165 -4.02 18.81 -4.32
CA PHE A 165 -4.82 18.65 -5.54
C PHE A 165 -4.40 17.42 -6.35
N GLY A 166 -3.65 16.51 -5.74
CA GLY A 166 -3.21 15.27 -6.35
C GLY A 166 -4.31 14.21 -6.45
N THR A 167 -3.90 13.03 -6.88
CA THR A 167 -4.77 11.85 -7.02
C THR A 167 -4.04 10.59 -6.55
N ALA A 168 -4.76 9.47 -6.41
CA ALA A 168 -4.12 8.18 -6.16
C ALA A 168 -3.20 7.80 -7.34
N THR A 169 -2.10 7.12 -7.05
CA THR A 169 -1.06 6.83 -8.04
C THR A 169 -0.51 5.42 -7.91
N ILE A 170 -0.17 4.84 -9.06
CA ILE A 170 0.84 3.78 -9.14
C ILE A 170 2.14 4.38 -9.69
N ILE A 171 3.24 4.06 -9.03
CA ILE A 171 4.58 4.58 -9.32
C ILE A 171 5.45 3.40 -9.69
N GLU A 172 5.97 3.40 -10.91
CA GLU A 172 6.93 2.43 -11.42
C GLU A 172 8.36 2.97 -11.24
N LEU A 173 9.18 2.18 -10.59
CA LEU A 173 10.56 2.46 -10.19
C LEU A 173 11.46 1.40 -10.83
N SER A 174 12.60 1.82 -11.36
CA SER A 174 13.42 0.93 -12.20
C SER A 174 14.18 -0.13 -11.41
N ASN A 175 14.44 0.11 -10.12
CA ASN A 175 15.25 -0.74 -9.26
C ASN A 175 14.99 -0.44 -7.77
N TYR A 176 15.63 -1.24 -6.94
CA TYR A 176 15.58 -1.16 -5.48
C TYR A 176 16.05 0.22 -4.96
N GLU A 177 17.13 0.77 -5.51
CA GLU A 177 17.69 2.05 -5.08
C GLU A 177 16.70 3.20 -5.28
N GLN A 178 16.01 3.22 -6.42
CA GLN A 178 14.95 4.19 -6.67
C GLN A 178 13.77 4.03 -5.70
N CYS A 179 13.41 2.79 -5.35
CA CYS A 179 12.37 2.52 -4.36
C CYS A 179 12.73 3.07 -2.99
N VAL A 180 13.93 2.76 -2.48
CA VAL A 180 14.43 3.28 -1.21
C VAL A 180 14.47 4.81 -1.23
N GLN A 181 15.03 5.40 -2.28
CA GLN A 181 15.11 6.86 -2.41
C GLN A 181 13.73 7.50 -2.39
N PHE A 182 12.77 6.93 -3.13
CA PHE A 182 11.40 7.41 -3.15
C PHE A 182 10.75 7.36 -1.76
N LEU A 183 10.91 6.24 -1.05
CA LEU A 183 10.35 6.07 0.29
C LEU A 183 10.97 7.04 1.30
N ARG A 184 12.28 7.26 1.24
CA ARG A 184 12.95 8.29 2.05
C ARG A 184 12.35 9.66 1.77
N GLN A 185 12.34 10.10 0.52
CA GLN A 185 11.87 11.44 0.16
C GLN A 185 10.42 11.73 0.58
N ASN A 186 9.55 10.70 0.60
CA ASN A 186 8.13 10.88 0.88
C ASN A 186 7.71 10.53 2.31
N TYR A 187 8.50 9.73 3.03
CA TYR A 187 8.14 9.19 4.35
C TYR A 187 9.21 9.35 5.42
N GLU A 188 10.30 10.07 5.16
CA GLU A 188 11.36 10.35 6.15
C GLU A 188 10.80 10.83 7.49
N GLY A 189 11.37 10.28 8.57
CA GLY A 189 10.95 10.56 9.96
C GLY A 189 9.66 9.87 10.39
N ARG A 190 8.96 9.14 9.50
CA ARG A 190 7.75 8.38 9.88
C ARG A 190 8.10 6.99 10.40
N LEU A 191 7.32 6.55 11.39
CA LEU A 191 7.35 5.17 11.90
C LEU A 191 6.88 4.20 10.81
N LEU A 192 7.72 3.22 10.48
CA LEU A 192 7.44 2.13 9.57
C LEU A 192 6.86 0.93 10.33
N LYS A 193 5.77 0.39 9.80
CA LYS A 193 5.23 -0.93 10.12
C LYS A 193 4.90 -1.64 8.81
N SER A 194 5.64 -2.67 8.44
CA SER A 194 5.33 -3.45 7.24
C SER A 194 4.75 -4.80 7.61
N HIS A 195 3.77 -5.26 6.82
CA HIS A 195 3.32 -6.63 6.83
C HIS A 195 3.43 -7.19 5.41
N SER A 196 4.03 -8.37 5.29
CA SER A 196 4.00 -9.10 4.01
C SER A 196 2.62 -9.72 3.84
N SER A 197 2.02 -9.52 2.67
CA SER A 197 0.67 -9.98 2.37
C SER A 197 0.60 -10.33 0.90
N ILE A 198 0.07 -11.51 0.59
CA ILE A 198 -0.25 -11.97 -0.77
C ILE A 198 -1.70 -12.42 -0.71
#